data_AF-A0A6N7X3X6-F1
#
_entry.id   AF-A0A6N7X3X6-F1
#
_cell.length_a   1.000
_cell.length_b   1.000
_cell.length_c   1.000
_cell.angle_alpha   90.00
_cell.angle_beta   90.00
_cell.angle_gamma   90.00
#
_symmetry.space_group_name_H-M   'P 1'
#
loop_
_entity.id
_entity.type
_entity.pdbx_description
1 polymer ?
#
loop_
_entity_poly.entity_id
_entity_poly.type
_entity_poly.pdbx_seq_one_letter_code
_entity_poly.pdbx_strand_id
1 'polypeptide(L)'
;MTIQELQAGDLLFVKDASDLSQAIQEATGKYSHVAIYFDHMIYHATRDKGVIKEDLAAFLASHSQAIAVYRYPQINVEKVFRAAENLLGKPYNDSFYPDNDAYYCSQYIASILPIFPPIPMQFGDGNQEISPFWQAYYDKLGLAVPFNQPGTNPSQLAQSKLLHYVGELI
;
A
#
# COMPACT_ATOMS: atom_id res chain seq x y z
N MET A 1 14.90 13.05 -5.15
CA MET A 1 15.67 12.85 -3.90
C MET A 1 16.63 11.69 -4.11
N THR A 2 17.59 11.53 -3.21
CA THR A 2 18.57 10.45 -3.20
C THR A 2 18.23 9.44 -2.10
N ILE A 3 18.78 8.23 -2.22
CA ILE A 3 18.63 7.19 -1.19
C ILE A 3 19.16 7.67 0.17
N GLN A 4 20.19 8.51 0.18
CA GLN A 4 20.78 9.08 1.40
C GLN A 4 19.85 10.05 2.15
N GLU A 5 18.81 10.56 1.50
CA GLU A 5 17.83 11.47 2.10
C GLU A 5 16.61 10.74 2.72
N LEU A 6 16.53 9.41 2.55
CA LEU A 6 15.51 8.60 3.19
C LEU A 6 15.68 8.56 4.70
N GLN A 7 14.57 8.63 5.40
CA GLN A 7 14.49 8.57 6.85
C GLN A 7 13.59 7.41 7.27
N ALA A 8 13.95 6.78 8.39
CA ALA A 8 13.15 5.72 8.97
C ALA A 8 11.69 6.19 9.17
N GLY A 9 10.75 5.41 8.62
CA GLY A 9 9.34 5.74 8.61
C GLY A 9 8.83 6.47 7.37
N ASP A 10 9.70 6.80 6.40
CA ASP A 10 9.27 7.30 5.09
C ASP A 10 8.38 6.27 4.39
N LEU A 11 7.27 6.75 3.84
CA LEU A 11 6.33 5.96 3.05
C LEU A 11 6.66 6.10 1.57
N LEU A 12 6.83 4.96 0.91
CA LEU A 12 7.17 4.85 -0.51
C LEU A 12 5.92 4.41 -1.27
N PHE A 13 5.48 5.25 -2.21
CA PHE A 13 4.28 5.04 -3.02
C PHE A 13 4.66 4.76 -4.46
N VAL A 14 4.14 3.65 -4.98
CA VAL A 14 4.50 3.11 -6.28
C VAL A 14 3.32 3.17 -7.23
N LYS A 15 3.63 3.45 -8.48
CA LYS A 15 2.73 3.29 -9.61
C LYS A 15 3.23 2.17 -10.52
N ASP A 16 2.50 1.07 -10.57
CA ASP A 16 2.84 -0.09 -11.40
C ASP A 16 1.92 -0.26 -12.59
N ALA A 17 2.38 -1.06 -13.56
CA ALA A 17 1.68 -1.28 -14.82
C ALA A 17 1.04 -2.68 -14.94
N SER A 18 1.04 -3.50 -13.88
CA SER A 18 0.31 -4.78 -13.89
C SER A 18 -1.20 -4.57 -14.01
N ASP A 19 -1.94 -5.54 -14.53
CA ASP A 19 -3.41 -5.44 -14.68
C ASP A 19 -4.10 -5.09 -13.35
N LEU A 20 -3.69 -5.75 -12.24
CA LEU A 20 -4.21 -5.46 -10.92
C LEU A 20 -3.83 -4.05 -10.46
N SER A 21 -2.58 -3.63 -10.70
CA SER A 21 -2.10 -2.29 -10.34
C SER A 21 -2.88 -1.21 -11.08
N GLN A 22 -3.16 -1.41 -12.36
CA GLN A 22 -3.96 -0.50 -13.17
C GLN A 22 -5.41 -0.44 -12.67
N ALA A 23 -6.04 -1.58 -12.38
CA ALA A 23 -7.39 -1.62 -11.84
C ALA A 23 -7.50 -0.94 -10.45
N ILE A 24 -6.46 -1.05 -9.60
CA ILE A 24 -6.37 -0.31 -8.33
C ILE A 24 -6.26 1.20 -8.60
N GLN A 25 -5.43 1.59 -9.58
CA GLN A 25 -5.25 3.01 -9.92
C GLN A 25 -6.52 3.64 -10.49
N GLU A 26 -7.20 2.96 -11.40
CA GLU A 26 -8.48 3.41 -11.96
C GLU A 26 -9.54 3.60 -10.87
N ALA A 27 -9.58 2.68 -9.90
CA ALA A 27 -10.56 2.72 -8.82
C ALA A 27 -10.23 3.74 -7.71
N THR A 28 -8.95 4.05 -7.48
CA THR A 28 -8.54 4.76 -6.25
C THR A 28 -7.62 5.96 -6.45
N GLY A 29 -6.96 6.08 -7.61
CA GLY A 29 -6.08 7.20 -7.95
C GLY A 29 -4.68 6.80 -8.44
N LYS A 30 -3.66 7.57 -8.06
CA LYS A 30 -2.33 7.50 -8.69
C LYS A 30 -1.53 6.23 -8.34
N TYR A 31 -1.65 5.71 -7.13
CA TYR A 31 -0.73 4.71 -6.59
C TYR A 31 -1.40 3.35 -6.43
N SER A 32 -0.68 2.29 -6.78
CA SER A 32 -1.12 0.90 -6.66
C SER A 32 -0.49 0.14 -5.50
N HIS A 33 0.63 0.63 -4.97
CA HIS A 33 1.33 -0.01 -3.87
C HIS A 33 1.94 1.01 -2.91
N VAL A 34 2.09 0.62 -1.64
CA VAL A 34 2.73 1.43 -0.61
C VAL A 34 3.60 0.56 0.29
N ALA A 35 4.74 1.11 0.69
CA ALA A 35 5.68 0.48 1.60
C ALA A 35 6.23 1.50 2.60
N ILE A 36 6.96 1.03 3.62
CA ILE A 36 7.63 1.89 4.60
C ILE A 36 9.11 1.52 4.70
N TYR A 37 9.97 2.53 4.80
CA TYR A 37 11.41 2.38 4.87
C TYR A 37 11.93 2.37 6.30
N PHE A 38 12.83 1.43 6.61
CA PHE A 38 13.62 1.42 7.85
C PHE A 38 15.01 0.87 7.55
N ASP A 39 16.05 1.67 7.76
CA ASP A 39 17.46 1.25 7.71
C ASP A 39 17.81 0.33 6.53
N HIS A 40 17.77 0.88 5.31
CA HIS A 40 18.01 0.15 4.05
C HIS A 40 17.02 -0.98 3.70
N MET A 41 16.00 -1.20 4.52
CA MET A 41 14.97 -2.20 4.29
C MET A 41 13.62 -1.56 3.97
N ILE A 42 12.87 -2.21 3.10
CA ILE A 42 11.49 -1.86 2.73
C ILE A 42 10.56 -2.90 3.31
N TYR A 43 9.57 -2.45 4.09
CA TYR A 43 8.53 -3.28 4.67
C TYR A 43 7.22 -3.04 3.94
N HIS A 44 6.59 -4.11 3.49
CA HIS A 44 5.32 -4.05 2.78
C HIS A 44 4.61 -5.40 2.79
N ALA A 45 3.39 -5.44 2.27
CA ALA A 45 2.68 -6.68 1.99
C ALA A 45 2.62 -6.91 0.48
N THR A 46 3.14 -8.04 0.00
CA THR A 46 3.09 -8.44 -1.42
C THR A 46 2.21 -9.66 -1.60
N ARG A 47 1.60 -9.78 -2.78
CA ARG A 47 0.66 -10.86 -3.07
C ARG A 47 1.28 -12.26 -3.02
N ASP A 48 2.55 -12.37 -3.41
CA ASP A 48 3.29 -13.63 -3.50
C ASP A 48 3.92 -14.08 -2.17
N LYS A 49 4.27 -13.13 -1.29
CA LYS A 49 5.05 -13.42 -0.06
C LYS A 49 4.36 -12.98 1.23
N GLY A 50 3.24 -12.27 1.17
CA GLY A 50 2.62 -11.67 2.34
C GLY A 50 3.41 -10.47 2.87
N VAL A 51 3.37 -10.25 4.18
CA VAL A 51 4.10 -9.17 4.86
C VAL A 51 5.57 -9.55 4.98
N ILE A 52 6.42 -8.81 4.28
CA ILE A 52 7.87 -9.05 4.22
C ILE A 52 8.66 -7.77 4.46
N LYS A 53 9.97 -7.96 4.61
CA LYS A 53 10.96 -6.94 4.36
C LYS A 53 11.94 -7.38 3.29
N GLU A 54 12.38 -6.46 2.45
CA GLU A 54 13.42 -6.68 1.44
C GLU A 54 14.37 -5.50 1.33
N ASP A 55 15.55 -5.71 0.74
CA ASP A 55 16.52 -4.65 0.51
C ASP A 55 15.94 -3.52 -0.35
N LEU A 56 16.20 -2.27 0.02
CA LEU A 56 15.79 -1.09 -0.75
C LEU A 56 16.26 -1.18 -2.20
N ALA A 57 17.47 -1.67 -2.46
CA ALA A 57 17.99 -1.81 -3.82
C ALA A 57 17.20 -2.83 -4.64
N ALA A 58 16.79 -3.94 -4.03
CA ALA A 58 15.97 -4.96 -4.68
C ALA A 58 14.56 -4.42 -4.97
N PHE A 59 13.96 -3.73 -4.01
CA PHE A 59 12.68 -3.04 -4.17
C PHE A 59 12.73 -1.99 -5.29
N LEU A 60 13.76 -1.14 -5.34
CA LEU A 60 13.89 -0.15 -6.41
C LEU A 60 14.07 -0.82 -7.79
N ALA A 61 14.88 -1.88 -7.86
CA ALA A 61 15.11 -2.60 -9.12
C ALA A 61 13.88 -3.34 -9.64
N SER A 62 12.91 -3.68 -8.79
CA SER A 62 11.66 -4.33 -9.20
C SER A 62 10.61 -3.37 -9.76
N HIS A 63 10.84 -2.05 -9.67
CA HIS A 63 9.89 -1.03 -10.13
C HIS A 63 10.53 -0.16 -11.21
N SER A 64 9.83 -0.02 -12.34
CA SER A 64 10.34 0.74 -13.50
C SER A 64 9.94 2.21 -13.48
N GLN A 65 9.07 2.62 -12.57
CA GLN A 65 8.59 4.00 -12.42
C GLN A 65 9.17 4.66 -11.17
N ALA A 66 9.22 5.99 -11.21
CA ALA A 66 9.63 6.78 -10.06
C ALA A 66 8.74 6.49 -8.84
N ILE A 67 9.37 6.37 -7.67
CA ILE A 67 8.69 6.08 -6.41
C ILE A 67 8.55 7.36 -5.61
N ALA A 68 7.32 7.77 -5.36
CA ALA A 68 7.04 8.98 -4.59
C ALA A 68 7.22 8.72 -3.10
N VAL A 69 7.92 9.61 -2.42
CA VAL A 69 8.24 9.46 -1.00
C VAL A 69 7.51 10.53 -0.20
N TYR A 70 6.85 10.09 0.87
CA TYR A 70 6.15 10.95 1.82
C TYR A 70 6.60 10.67 3.24
N ARG A 71 6.65 11.71 4.06
CA ARG A 71 7.10 11.66 5.45
C ARG A 71 6.02 12.14 6.39
N TYR A 72 5.81 11.43 7.51
CA TYR A 72 5.02 11.90 8.63
C TYR A 72 5.92 12.52 9.69
N PRO A 73 5.94 13.85 9.89
CA PRO A 73 6.89 14.49 10.82
C PRO A 73 6.75 14.10 12.28
N GLN A 74 5.57 13.59 12.70
CA GLN A 74 5.30 13.21 14.10
C GLN A 74 5.38 11.70 14.33
N ILE A 75 6.00 10.96 13.39
CA ILE A 75 6.12 9.51 13.51
C ILE A 75 6.92 9.13 14.76
N ASN A 76 6.37 8.19 15.54
CA ASN A 76 7.14 7.48 16.55
C ASN A 76 7.82 6.28 15.87
N VAL A 77 9.02 6.51 15.33
CA VAL A 77 9.78 5.54 14.53
C VAL A 77 9.93 4.20 15.25
N GLU A 78 10.30 4.22 16.53
CA GLU A 78 10.52 2.99 17.31
C GLU A 78 9.23 2.17 17.45
N LYS A 79 8.10 2.83 17.74
CA LYS A 79 6.80 2.16 17.87
C LYS A 79 6.37 1.54 16.54
N VAL A 80 6.49 2.29 15.44
CA VAL A 80 6.07 1.81 14.10
C VAL A 80 6.99 0.68 13.63
N PHE A 81 8.30 0.79 13.87
CA PHE A 81 9.26 -0.25 13.53
C PHE A 81 8.98 -1.56 14.28
N ARG A 82 8.73 -1.50 15.59
CA ARG A 82 8.35 -2.68 16.38
C ARG A 82 7.05 -3.32 15.86
N ALA A 83 6.07 -2.51 15.47
CA ALA A 83 4.83 -3.00 14.88
C ALA A 83 5.06 -3.65 13.50
N ALA A 84 5.93 -3.07 12.68
CA ALA A 84 6.33 -3.63 11.39
C ALA A 84 6.98 -5.01 11.53
N GLU A 85 7.96 -5.14 12.44
CA GLU A 85 8.61 -6.43 12.73
C GLU A 85 7.62 -7.48 13.23
N ASN A 86 6.69 -7.11 14.11
CA ASN A 86 5.71 -8.05 14.70
C ASN A 86 4.73 -8.65 13.69
N LEU A 87 4.52 -7.99 12.54
CA LEU A 87 3.58 -8.44 11.51
C LEU A 87 4.28 -9.16 10.34
N LEU A 88 5.61 -9.29 10.35
CA LEU A 88 6.33 -10.06 9.34
C LEU A 88 5.83 -11.52 9.28
N GLY A 89 5.69 -12.04 8.06
CA GLY A 89 5.22 -13.39 7.78
C GLY A 89 3.70 -13.55 7.73
N LYS A 90 2.91 -12.50 8.00
CA LYS A 90 1.46 -12.54 7.82
C LYS A 90 1.11 -12.71 6.34
N PRO A 91 0.07 -13.51 6.00
CA PRO A 91 -0.32 -13.74 4.61
C PRO A 91 -0.84 -12.46 3.93
N TYR A 92 -0.88 -12.49 2.60
CA TYR A 92 -1.51 -11.43 1.82
C TYR A 92 -3.03 -11.53 1.86
N ASN A 93 -3.71 -10.39 1.94
CA ASN A 93 -5.16 -10.32 1.89
C ASN A 93 -5.65 -10.11 0.44
N ASP A 94 -5.81 -11.20 -0.32
CA ASP A 94 -6.32 -11.15 -1.70
C ASP A 94 -7.77 -10.67 -1.81
N SER A 95 -8.58 -10.81 -0.75
CA SER A 95 -10.01 -10.47 -0.80
C SER A 95 -10.28 -8.99 -0.49
N PHE A 96 -9.30 -8.28 0.07
CA PHE A 96 -9.42 -6.90 0.58
C PHE A 96 -10.50 -6.69 1.66
N TYR A 97 -11.19 -7.74 2.09
CA TYR A 97 -12.17 -7.66 3.18
C TYR A 97 -11.46 -7.28 4.49
N PRO A 98 -12.15 -6.51 5.36
CA PRO A 98 -11.65 -6.23 6.70
C PRO A 98 -11.62 -7.50 7.56
N ASP A 99 -10.97 -7.40 8.73
CA ASP A 99 -11.04 -8.38 9.82
C ASP A 99 -10.55 -9.81 9.48
N ASN A 100 -9.43 -9.89 8.77
CA ASN A 100 -8.67 -11.13 8.64
C ASN A 100 -7.23 -10.96 9.16
N ASP A 101 -6.57 -12.07 9.49
CA ASP A 101 -5.16 -12.08 9.96
C ASP A 101 -4.17 -12.00 8.77
N ALA A 102 -4.55 -11.27 7.73
CA ALA A 102 -3.83 -11.08 6.48
C ALA A 102 -3.81 -9.58 6.14
N TYR A 103 -2.87 -9.16 5.30
CA TYR A 103 -2.73 -7.75 4.96
C TYR A 103 -2.49 -7.54 3.47
N TYR A 104 -3.17 -6.55 2.89
CA TYR A 104 -2.70 -5.88 1.68
C TYR A 104 -1.89 -4.64 2.07
N CYS A 105 -1.17 -4.05 1.11
CA CYS A 105 -0.11 -3.08 1.38
C CYS A 105 -0.55 -1.87 2.22
N SER A 106 -1.64 -1.21 1.87
CA SER A 106 -2.14 -0.04 2.60
C SER A 106 -2.85 -0.40 3.91
N GLN A 107 -3.42 -1.60 4.04
CA GLN A 107 -3.94 -2.12 5.31
C GLN A 107 -2.80 -2.39 6.30
N TYR A 108 -1.69 -2.96 5.81
CA TYR A 108 -0.48 -3.17 6.61
C TYR A 108 0.06 -1.83 7.14
N ILE A 109 0.22 -0.82 6.28
CA ILE A 109 0.67 0.52 6.70
C ILE A 109 -0.30 1.15 7.71
N ALA A 110 -1.61 1.08 7.48
CA ALA A 110 -2.60 1.62 8.40
C ALA A 110 -2.62 0.89 9.76
N SER A 111 -2.19 -0.37 9.81
CA SER A 111 -2.12 -1.15 11.05
C SER A 111 -0.91 -0.76 11.90
N ILE A 112 0.25 -0.53 11.29
CA ILE A 112 1.48 -0.16 12.01
C ILE A 112 1.57 1.34 12.30
N LEU A 113 0.92 2.17 11.46
CA LEU A 113 0.87 3.62 11.57
C LEU A 113 -0.61 4.08 11.52
N PRO A 114 -1.34 4.00 12.65
CA PRO A 114 -2.80 4.17 12.70
C PRO A 114 -3.23 5.65 12.69
N ILE A 115 -2.80 6.39 11.67
CA ILE A 115 -3.22 7.78 11.37
C ILE A 115 -4.17 7.85 10.16
N PHE A 116 -4.47 6.71 9.54
CA PHE A 116 -5.26 6.60 8.34
C PHE A 116 -6.61 5.95 8.66
N PRO A 117 -7.69 6.74 8.84
CA PRO A 117 -9.01 6.15 9.03
C PRO A 117 -9.44 5.40 7.77
N PRO A 118 -10.15 4.26 7.91
CA PRO A 118 -10.68 3.55 6.76
C PRO A 118 -11.76 4.38 6.06
N ILE A 119 -11.87 4.19 4.76
CA ILE A 119 -12.88 4.80 3.88
C ILE A 119 -13.68 3.70 3.17
N PRO A 120 -14.87 4.00 2.61
CA PRO A 120 -15.58 3.05 1.76
C PRO A 120 -14.72 2.66 0.55
N MET A 121 -14.51 1.36 0.34
CA MET A 121 -13.73 0.86 -0.78
C MET A 121 -14.45 1.07 -2.11
N GLN A 122 -13.68 1.43 -3.13
CA GLN A 122 -14.12 1.70 -4.49
C GLN A 122 -13.50 0.67 -5.43
N PHE A 123 -14.29 0.23 -6.41
CA PHE A 123 -13.89 -0.78 -7.41
C PHE A 123 -14.33 -0.36 -8.82
N GLY A 124 -14.62 0.93 -9.01
CA GLY A 124 -15.10 1.49 -10.26
C GLY A 124 -13.97 1.90 -11.20
N ASP A 125 -14.35 2.33 -12.39
CA ASP A 125 -13.44 2.85 -13.44
C ASP A 125 -13.88 4.24 -13.94
N GLY A 126 -14.78 4.90 -13.20
CA GLY A 126 -15.40 6.17 -13.57
C GLY A 126 -16.63 6.03 -14.47
N ASN A 127 -16.87 4.87 -15.10
CA ASN A 127 -18.08 4.59 -15.86
C ASN A 127 -19.11 3.77 -15.05
N GLN A 128 -18.61 2.84 -14.23
CA GLN A 128 -19.43 1.97 -13.37
C GLN A 128 -18.86 1.86 -11.95
N GLU A 129 -19.70 1.53 -10.97
CA GLU A 129 -19.31 1.39 -9.55
C GLU A 129 -18.39 0.19 -9.29
N ILE A 130 -18.52 -0.86 -10.09
CA ILE A 130 -17.71 -2.07 -10.05
C ILE A 130 -17.28 -2.37 -11.49
N SER A 131 -16.00 -2.25 -11.82
CA SER A 131 -15.48 -2.49 -13.17
C SER A 131 -15.53 -3.98 -13.57
N PRO A 132 -15.49 -4.30 -14.88
CA PRO A 132 -15.46 -5.69 -15.34
C PRO A 132 -14.25 -6.47 -14.81
N PHE A 133 -13.11 -5.80 -14.63
CA PHE A 133 -11.92 -6.40 -14.03
C PHE A 133 -12.24 -6.88 -12.61
N TRP A 134 -12.80 -6.01 -11.77
CA TRP A 134 -13.09 -6.34 -10.38
C TRP A 134 -14.18 -7.40 -10.26
N GLN A 135 -15.22 -7.34 -11.10
CA GLN A 135 -16.23 -8.40 -11.15
C GLN A 135 -15.57 -9.76 -11.43
N ALA A 136 -14.75 -9.86 -12.50
CA ALA A 136 -14.06 -11.11 -12.85
C ALA A 136 -13.04 -11.56 -11.80
N TYR A 137 -12.39 -10.62 -11.10
CA TYR A 137 -11.48 -10.91 -10.01
C TYR A 137 -12.20 -11.61 -8.85
N TYR A 138 -13.33 -11.05 -8.40
CA TYR A 138 -14.10 -11.58 -7.28
C TYR A 138 -14.89 -12.85 -7.63
N ASP A 139 -15.35 -12.99 -8.88
CA ASP A 139 -15.95 -14.23 -9.38
C ASP A 139 -14.97 -15.41 -9.25
N LYS A 140 -13.68 -15.20 -9.55
CA LYS A 140 -12.63 -16.22 -9.37
C LYS A 140 -12.37 -16.57 -7.91
N LEU A 141 -12.57 -15.61 -7.01
CA LEU A 141 -12.45 -15.84 -5.57
C LEU A 141 -13.70 -16.52 -4.98
N GLY A 142 -14.81 -16.56 -5.72
CA GLY A 142 -16.10 -17.03 -5.20
C GLY A 142 -16.68 -16.10 -4.13
N LEU A 143 -16.33 -14.81 -4.17
CA LEU A 143 -16.73 -13.79 -3.20
C LEU A 143 -17.49 -12.66 -3.90
N ALA A 144 -18.28 -11.91 -3.13
CA ALA A 144 -18.83 -10.65 -3.61
C ALA A 144 -17.74 -9.56 -3.58
N VAL A 145 -17.87 -8.56 -4.46
CA VAL A 145 -17.03 -7.36 -4.40
C VAL A 145 -17.35 -6.61 -3.10
N PRO A 146 -16.37 -6.26 -2.24
CA PRO A 146 -16.57 -5.56 -0.97
C PRO A 146 -16.79 -4.06 -1.20
N PHE A 147 -17.64 -3.72 -2.17
CA PHE A 147 -18.03 -2.35 -2.46
C PHE A 147 -18.64 -1.69 -1.22
N ASN A 148 -18.22 -0.45 -0.92
CA ASN A 148 -18.59 0.31 0.28
C ASN A 148 -18.20 -0.30 1.64
N GLN A 149 -17.50 -1.43 1.69
CA GLN A 149 -16.91 -1.92 2.94
C GLN A 149 -15.75 -1.02 3.37
N PRO A 150 -15.46 -0.91 4.68
CA PRO A 150 -14.34 -0.10 5.17
C PRO A 150 -13.00 -0.71 4.74
N GLY A 151 -12.11 0.12 4.20
CA GLY A 151 -10.75 -0.28 3.83
C GLY A 151 -9.83 0.93 3.63
N THR A 152 -8.61 0.69 3.18
CA THR A 152 -7.65 1.73 2.81
C THR A 152 -7.13 1.49 1.40
N ASN A 153 -6.51 2.50 0.80
CA ASN A 153 -5.79 2.32 -0.45
C ASN A 153 -4.56 3.25 -0.51
N PRO A 154 -3.54 2.94 -1.33
CA PRO A 154 -2.31 3.72 -1.38
C PRO A 154 -2.55 5.19 -1.71
N SER A 155 -3.44 5.47 -2.67
CA SER A 155 -3.77 6.85 -3.08
C SER A 155 -4.41 7.66 -1.97
N GLN A 156 -5.30 7.05 -1.18
CA GLN A 156 -5.91 7.66 0.00
C GLN A 156 -4.88 7.94 1.09
N LEU A 157 -3.94 7.02 1.35
CA LEU A 157 -2.88 7.26 2.34
C LEU A 157 -2.03 8.47 1.93
N ALA A 158 -1.64 8.54 0.65
CA ALA A 158 -0.83 9.63 0.10
C ALA A 158 -1.52 11.01 0.13
N GLN A 159 -2.85 11.05 0.19
CA GLN A 159 -3.64 12.28 0.30
C GLN A 159 -3.80 12.79 1.74
N SER A 160 -3.30 12.05 2.74
CA SER A 160 -3.35 12.48 4.13
C SER A 160 -2.61 13.80 4.32
N LYS A 161 -3.28 14.79 4.92
CA LYS A 161 -2.69 16.11 5.24
C LYS A 161 -1.57 16.03 6.28
N LEU A 162 -1.42 14.89 6.94
CA LEU A 162 -0.35 14.64 7.89
C LEU A 162 0.96 14.25 7.20
N LEU A 163 0.89 13.82 5.93
CA LEU A 163 2.05 13.43 5.15
C LEU A 163 2.59 14.62 4.34
N HIS A 164 3.91 14.77 4.34
CA HIS A 164 4.62 15.73 3.51
C HIS A 164 5.33 15.00 2.39
N TYR A 165 5.09 15.41 1.15
CA TYR A 165 5.86 14.94 0.01
C TYR A 165 7.31 15.43 0.10
N VAL A 166 8.28 14.53 -0.02
CA VAL A 166 9.72 14.85 0.11
C VAL A 166 10.52 14.64 -1.17
N GLY A 167 9.95 13.96 -2.18
CA GLY A 167 10.54 13.79 -3.50
C GLY A 167 10.20 12.45 -4.15
N GLU A 168 10.83 12.17 -5.28
CA GLU A 168 10.79 10.85 -5.93
C GLU A 168 12.18 10.22 -5.95
N LEU A 169 12.22 8.89 -5.79
CA LEU A 169 13.37 8.04 -6.08
C LEU A 169 13.26 7.56 -7.52
N ILE A 170 14.38 7.59 -8.25
CA ILE A 170 14.53 7.18 -9.64
C ILE A 170 15.58 6.07 -9.70
#